data_AF-A0A956W1L9-F1
#
_entry.id   AF-A0A956W1L9-F1
#
_cell.length_a   1.000
_cell.length_b   1.000
_cell.length_c   1.000
_cell.angle_alpha   90.00
_cell.angle_beta   90.00
_cell.angle_gamma   90.00
#
_symmetry.space_group_name_H-M   'P 1'
#
loop_
_entity.id
_entity.type
_entity.pdbx_description
1 polymer ?
#
loop_
_entity_poly.entity_id
_entity_poly.type
_entity_poly.pdbx_seq_one_letter_code
_entity_poly.pdbx_strand_id
1 'polypeptide(L)'
;GQEDLVAAPILAPIVLGPPSTPDFDAPFEGAVEMLEGLTGRPEGLVELREDVVAGRPTQVFETGPVTCETNSSSGDRECRGTVTVWVDTETGFILRYQAEDPGIQEISVEVTRIDYGVSFQGDTFGFDPPPGAIEATP
;
A
#
# COMPACT_ATOMS: atom_id res chain seq x y z
N GLY A 1 13.03 -15.04 52.54
CA GLY A 1 13.05 -13.86 51.65
C GLY A 1 13.88 -14.24 50.45
N GLN A 2 13.49 -14.00 49.22
CA GLN A 2 12.37 -13.25 48.68
C GLN A 2 12.19 -13.82 47.27
N GLU A 3 11.03 -14.37 46.98
CA GLU A 3 10.71 -14.95 45.67
C GLU A 3 10.42 -13.79 44.71
N ASP A 4 11.28 -13.63 43.71
CA ASP A 4 11.15 -12.59 42.68
C ASP A 4 10.09 -13.05 41.66
N LEU A 5 8.85 -12.63 41.90
CA LEU A 5 7.72 -12.79 40.98
C LEU A 5 7.92 -11.80 39.81
N VAL A 6 8.59 -12.26 38.75
CA VAL A 6 8.58 -11.56 37.46
C VAL A 6 7.18 -11.70 36.87
N ALA A 7 6.36 -10.66 37.05
CA ALA A 7 5.05 -10.56 36.44
C ALA A 7 5.19 -10.51 34.91
N ALA A 8 4.76 -11.57 34.22
CA ALA A 8 4.59 -11.54 32.77
C ALA A 8 3.46 -10.55 32.42
N PRO A 9 3.64 -9.66 31.43
CA PRO A 9 2.55 -8.82 30.96
C PRO A 9 1.47 -9.69 30.32
N ILE A 10 0.28 -9.70 30.91
CA ILE A 10 -0.91 -10.30 30.32
C ILE A 10 -1.29 -9.44 29.11
N LEU A 11 -0.81 -9.81 27.92
CA LEU A 11 -1.28 -9.25 26.66
C LEU A 11 -2.66 -9.83 26.39
N ALA A 12 -3.70 -9.02 26.62
CA ALA A 12 -5.05 -9.36 26.20
C ALA A 12 -5.06 -9.57 24.67
N PRO A 13 -5.80 -10.57 24.16
CA PRO A 13 -5.97 -10.73 22.72
C PRO A 13 -6.64 -9.48 22.15
N ILE A 14 -5.97 -8.79 21.23
CA ILE A 14 -6.60 -7.75 20.42
C ILE A 14 -7.52 -8.48 19.46
N VAL A 15 -8.81 -8.57 19.83
CA VAL A 15 -9.86 -8.95 18.90
C VAL A 15 -10.13 -7.73 18.04
N LEU A 16 -9.48 -7.66 16.88
CA LEU A 16 -9.99 -6.83 15.80
C LEU A 16 -11.35 -7.45 15.44
N GLY A 17 -12.43 -6.74 15.74
CA GLY A 17 -13.76 -7.13 15.31
C GLY A 17 -13.79 -7.32 13.78
N PRO A 18 -14.88 -7.89 13.23
CA PRO A 18 -15.09 -7.79 11.78
C PRO A 18 -14.84 -6.33 11.38
N PRO A 19 -14.15 -6.07 10.25
CA PRO A 19 -13.92 -4.69 9.83
C PRO A 19 -15.30 -4.04 9.87
N SER A 20 -15.47 -3.09 10.79
CA SER A 20 -16.62 -2.22 10.71
C SER A 20 -16.46 -1.64 9.33
N THR A 21 -17.37 -1.95 8.41
CA THR A 21 -17.40 -1.31 7.09
C THR A 21 -17.25 0.16 7.41
N PRO A 22 -16.08 0.74 7.13
CA PRO A 22 -15.88 2.10 7.57
C PRO A 22 -16.97 2.89 6.85
N ASP A 23 -17.64 3.77 7.60
CA ASP A 23 -18.77 4.59 7.14
C ASP A 23 -18.23 5.62 6.13
N PHE A 24 -17.67 5.12 5.03
CA PHE A 24 -17.23 5.85 3.87
C PHE A 24 -18.42 5.79 2.92
N ASP A 25 -19.20 6.87 2.90
CA ASP A 25 -20.13 7.14 1.80
C ASP A 25 -19.41 7.14 0.42
N ALA A 26 -18.06 7.11 0.38
CA ALA A 26 -17.27 6.75 -0.79
C ALA A 26 -15.90 6.15 -0.41
N PRO A 27 -15.66 4.82 -0.53
CA PRO A 27 -14.33 4.21 -0.31
C PRO A 27 -13.24 4.72 -1.29
N PHE A 28 -13.65 5.51 -2.28
CA PHE A 28 -12.81 6.07 -3.31
C PHE A 28 -12.07 7.34 -2.88
N GLU A 29 -12.59 8.14 -1.94
CA GLU A 29 -11.92 9.38 -1.54
C GLU A 29 -10.55 9.11 -0.89
N GLY A 30 -10.44 8.08 -0.04
CA GLY A 30 -9.17 7.69 0.57
C GLY A 30 -8.16 7.10 -0.44
N ALA A 31 -8.63 6.40 -1.47
CA ALA A 31 -7.76 5.89 -2.53
C ALA A 31 -7.23 7.02 -3.43
N VAL A 32 -8.04 8.05 -3.66
CA VAL A 32 -7.62 9.28 -4.36
C VAL A 32 -6.57 10.03 -3.55
N GLU A 33 -6.77 10.25 -2.25
CA GLU A 33 -5.75 10.88 -1.39
C GLU A 33 -4.43 10.06 -1.35
N MET A 34 -4.52 8.73 -1.33
CA MET A 34 -3.33 7.89 -1.36
C MET A 34 -2.59 8.01 -2.71
N LEU A 35 -3.32 8.08 -3.82
CA LEU A 35 -2.74 8.36 -5.13
C LEU A 35 -2.09 9.74 -5.18
N GLU A 36 -2.73 10.77 -4.61
CA GLU A 36 -2.17 12.11 -4.50
C GLU A 36 -0.84 12.12 -3.73
N GLY A 37 -0.75 11.35 -2.65
CA GLY A 37 0.50 11.19 -1.89
C GLY A 37 1.60 10.47 -2.68
N LEU A 38 1.23 9.54 -3.58
CA LEU A 38 2.17 8.77 -4.40
C LEU A 38 2.65 9.53 -5.64
N THR A 39 1.79 10.31 -6.28
CA THR A 39 2.10 11.02 -7.54
C THR A 39 2.38 12.50 -7.35
N GLY A 40 2.12 13.04 -6.15
CA GLY A 40 2.34 14.43 -5.79
C GLY A 40 1.43 15.44 -6.49
N ARG A 41 0.53 15.01 -7.40
CA ARG A 41 -0.45 15.86 -8.10
C ARG A 41 -1.66 15.06 -8.61
N PRO A 42 -2.90 15.56 -8.45
CA PRO A 42 -4.11 14.95 -8.99
C PRO A 42 -4.40 15.30 -10.46
N GLU A 43 -3.50 16.01 -11.16
CA GLU A 43 -3.74 16.40 -12.55
C GLU A 43 -3.84 15.14 -13.43
N GLY A 44 -5.05 14.77 -13.84
CA GLY A 44 -5.29 13.68 -14.79
C GLY A 44 -5.63 12.33 -14.18
N LEU A 45 -6.23 12.25 -12.98
CA LEU A 45 -6.85 11.01 -12.53
C LEU A 45 -8.03 10.66 -13.46
N VAL A 46 -7.94 9.52 -14.13
CA VAL A 46 -8.97 8.99 -15.01
C VAL A 46 -9.43 7.64 -14.46
N GLU A 47 -10.71 7.54 -14.15
CA GLU A 47 -11.35 6.25 -13.95
C GLU A 47 -11.45 5.55 -15.31
N LEU A 48 -10.79 4.39 -15.44
CA LEU A 48 -10.67 3.71 -16.72
C LEU A 48 -11.76 2.66 -16.93
N ARG A 49 -11.88 1.74 -15.96
CA ARG A 49 -12.69 0.52 -16.09
C ARG A 49 -12.83 -0.22 -14.76
N GLU A 50 -13.72 -1.19 -14.75
CA GLU A 50 -13.78 -2.26 -13.76
C GLU A 50 -12.85 -3.41 -14.16
N ASP A 51 -12.27 -4.10 -13.18
CA ASP A 51 -11.39 -5.26 -13.37
C ASP A 51 -11.49 -6.22 -12.16
N VAL A 52 -10.86 -7.39 -12.21
CA VAL A 52 -10.84 -8.36 -11.11
C VAL A 52 -9.40 -8.74 -10.73
N VAL A 53 -9.03 -8.50 -9.47
CA VAL A 53 -7.71 -8.84 -8.92
C VAL A 53 -7.88 -9.73 -7.69
N ALA A 54 -7.12 -10.83 -7.62
CA ALA A 54 -7.24 -11.84 -6.57
C ALA A 54 -8.69 -12.34 -6.32
N GLY A 55 -9.50 -12.41 -7.38
CA GLY A 55 -10.90 -12.83 -7.32
C GLY A 55 -11.86 -11.76 -6.75
N ARG A 56 -11.41 -10.51 -6.61
CA ARG A 56 -12.21 -9.40 -6.09
C ARG A 56 -12.47 -8.34 -7.14
N PRO A 57 -13.69 -7.76 -7.18
CA PRO A 57 -13.99 -6.65 -8.07
C PRO A 57 -13.18 -5.42 -7.69
N THR A 58 -12.63 -4.75 -8.70
CA THR A 58 -11.80 -3.57 -8.53
C THR A 58 -12.21 -2.46 -9.50
N GLN A 59 -12.05 -1.22 -9.05
CA GLN A 59 -12.08 -0.04 -9.89
C GLN A 59 -10.65 0.34 -10.27
N VAL A 60 -10.42 0.61 -11.57
CA VAL A 60 -9.10 0.95 -12.09
C VAL A 60 -8.99 2.45 -12.30
N PHE A 61 -7.97 3.04 -11.69
CA PHE A 61 -7.61 4.45 -11.84
C PHE A 61 -6.23 4.57 -12.47
N GLU A 62 -6.09 5.50 -13.40
CA GLU A 62 -4.81 5.88 -13.98
C GLU A 62 -4.55 7.36 -13.76
N THR A 63 -3.30 7.72 -13.50
CA THR A 63 -2.85 9.10 -13.36
C THR A 63 -1.44 9.27 -13.91
N GLY A 64 -1.13 10.47 -14.37
CA GLY A 64 0.17 10.85 -14.89
C GLY A 64 0.15 12.27 -15.42
N PRO A 65 1.32 12.86 -15.72
CA PRO A 65 2.65 12.25 -15.65
C PRO A 65 3.23 12.18 -14.23
N VAL A 66 3.99 11.11 -13.92
CA VAL A 66 4.58 10.89 -12.57
C VAL A 66 6.05 11.30 -12.44
N THR A 67 6.76 11.40 -13.56
CA THR A 67 8.15 11.87 -13.61
C THR A 67 8.23 13.10 -14.49
N CYS A 68 8.87 14.18 -14.00
CA CYS A 68 9.16 15.35 -14.80
C CYS A 68 10.64 15.68 -14.70
N GLU A 69 11.31 15.74 -15.85
CA GLU A 69 12.70 16.12 -15.96
C GLU A 69 12.81 17.46 -16.70
N THR A 70 13.70 18.32 -16.24
CA THR A 70 14.01 19.58 -16.94
C THR A 70 15.33 19.39 -17.66
N ASN A 71 15.30 19.52 -18.99
CA ASN A 71 16.51 19.46 -19.79
C ASN A 71 17.38 20.68 -19.48
N SER A 72 18.55 20.45 -18.89
CA SER A 72 19.45 21.53 -18.46
C SER A 72 20.01 22.36 -19.61
N SER A 73 19.97 21.85 -20.84
CA SER A 73 20.52 22.52 -22.03
C SER A 73 19.49 23.36 -22.78
N SER A 74 18.23 22.92 -22.86
CA SER A 74 17.16 23.67 -23.55
C SER A 74 16.23 24.42 -22.61
N GLY A 75 16.19 24.04 -21.32
CA GLY A 75 15.23 24.55 -20.34
C GLY A 75 13.83 23.95 -20.50
N ASP A 76 13.63 23.04 -21.45
CA ASP A 76 12.35 22.38 -21.66
C ASP A 76 12.05 21.38 -20.54
N ARG A 77 10.79 21.34 -20.12
CA ARG A 77 10.28 20.36 -19.15
C ARG A 77 9.59 19.23 -19.90
N GLU A 78 10.12 18.04 -19.77
CA GLU A 78 9.51 16.81 -20.27
C GLU A 78 8.90 16.05 -19.09
N CYS A 79 7.61 15.77 -19.17
CA CYS A 79 6.92 14.97 -18.17
C CYS A 79 6.40 13.69 -18.82
N ARG A 80 6.62 12.56 -18.16
CA ARG A 80 6.33 11.23 -18.68
C ARG A 80 5.89 10.27 -17.57
N GLY A 81 5.46 9.11 -18.02
CA GLY A 81 5.07 7.98 -17.18
C GLY A 81 3.65 8.05 -16.66
N THR A 82 3.14 6.91 -16.24
CA THR A 82 1.79 6.70 -15.72
C THR A 82 1.83 5.81 -14.49
N VAL A 83 0.86 5.99 -13.61
CA VAL A 83 0.57 5.08 -12.51
C VAL A 83 -0.86 4.62 -12.65
N THR A 84 -1.06 3.31 -12.58
CA THR A 84 -2.37 2.66 -12.57
C THR A 84 -2.55 1.91 -11.24
N VAL A 85 -3.71 2.06 -10.61
CA VAL A 85 -4.08 1.32 -9.40
C VAL A 85 -5.42 0.64 -9.55
N TRP A 86 -5.55 -0.51 -8.91
CA TRP A 86 -6.77 -1.30 -8.85
C TRP A 86 -7.25 -1.31 -7.40
N VAL A 87 -8.37 -0.65 -7.15
CA VAL A 87 -8.93 -0.45 -5.82
C VAL A 87 -10.11 -1.40 -5.64
N ASP A 88 -10.07 -2.26 -4.64
CA ASP A 88 -11.17 -3.15 -4.26
C ASP A 88 -12.44 -2.34 -3.98
N THR A 89 -13.52 -2.63 -4.72
CA THR A 89 -14.77 -1.87 -4.60
C THR A 89 -15.48 -2.11 -3.28
N GLU A 90 -15.17 -3.20 -2.58
CA GLU A 90 -15.79 -3.54 -1.29
C GLU A 90 -15.03 -2.93 -0.10
N THR A 91 -13.70 -2.89 -0.15
CA THR A 91 -12.87 -2.51 1.01
C THR A 91 -12.05 -1.24 0.82
N GLY A 92 -11.93 -0.75 -0.41
CA GLY A 92 -11.06 0.39 -0.75
C GLY A 92 -9.56 0.05 -0.76
N PHE A 93 -9.17 -1.21 -0.60
CA PHE A 93 -7.76 -1.61 -0.64
C PHE A 93 -7.19 -1.61 -2.05
N ILE A 94 -5.95 -1.14 -2.20
CA ILE A 94 -5.21 -1.29 -3.46
C ILE A 94 -4.77 -2.74 -3.59
N LEU A 95 -5.31 -3.44 -4.59
CA LEU A 95 -4.98 -4.83 -4.88
C LEU A 95 -3.89 -4.97 -5.93
N ARG A 96 -3.70 -3.94 -6.77
CA ARG A 96 -2.61 -3.87 -7.73
C ARG A 96 -2.16 -2.44 -7.92
N TYR A 97 -0.86 -2.28 -8.11
CA TYR A 97 -0.19 -1.03 -8.42
C TYR A 97 0.75 -1.27 -9.60
N GLN A 98 0.69 -0.40 -10.61
CA GLN A 98 1.57 -0.42 -11.75
C GLN A 98 2.08 0.99 -12.02
N ALA A 99 3.39 1.14 -12.16
CA ALA A 99 4.03 2.38 -12.56
C ALA A 99 4.85 2.12 -13.83
N GLU A 100 4.59 2.89 -14.87
CA GLU A 100 5.29 2.80 -16.15
C GLU A 100 6.00 4.13 -16.40
N ASP A 101 7.32 4.14 -16.48
CA ASP A 101 8.07 5.31 -16.93
C ASP A 101 8.86 4.95 -18.20
N PRO A 102 8.48 5.49 -19.38
CA PRO A 102 9.18 5.22 -20.62
C PRO A 102 10.61 5.80 -20.57
N GLY A 103 11.57 4.93 -20.25
CA GLY A 103 12.99 5.22 -20.21
C GLY A 103 13.67 5.01 -18.85
N ILE A 104 12.92 4.72 -17.78
CA ILE A 104 13.49 4.44 -16.46
C ILE A 104 13.19 3.00 -16.05
N GLN A 105 11.93 2.68 -15.74
CA GLN A 105 11.54 1.36 -15.23
C GLN A 105 10.01 1.16 -15.27
N GLU A 106 9.62 -0.10 -15.35
CA GLU A 106 8.25 -0.57 -15.09
C GLU A 106 8.25 -1.29 -13.73
N ILE A 107 7.35 -0.89 -12.83
CA ILE A 107 7.10 -1.58 -11.56
C ILE A 107 5.67 -2.09 -11.57
N SER A 108 5.48 -3.35 -11.22
CA SER A 108 4.16 -3.92 -10.97
C SER A 108 4.16 -4.70 -9.65
N VAL A 109 3.20 -4.38 -8.79
CA VAL A 109 2.95 -5.07 -7.52
C VAL A 109 1.50 -5.51 -7.54
N GLU A 110 1.26 -6.79 -7.33
CA GLU A 110 -0.08 -7.37 -7.31
C GLU A 110 -0.26 -8.22 -6.05
N VAL A 111 -1.38 -7.99 -5.36
CA VAL A 111 -1.82 -8.83 -4.26
C VAL A 111 -2.37 -10.11 -4.84
N THR A 112 -1.76 -11.25 -4.49
CA THR A 112 -2.20 -12.56 -4.99
C THR A 112 -3.23 -13.23 -4.10
N ARG A 113 -3.32 -12.81 -2.83
CA ARG A 113 -4.23 -13.37 -1.82
C ARG A 113 -4.42 -12.41 -0.66
N ILE A 114 -5.66 -12.32 -0.16
CA ILE A 114 -5.99 -11.65 1.09
C ILE A 114 -6.82 -12.60 1.95
N ASP A 115 -6.42 -12.77 3.21
CA ASP A 115 -7.17 -13.49 4.21
C ASP A 115 -7.64 -12.50 5.29
N TYR A 116 -8.96 -12.38 5.47
CA TYR A 116 -9.58 -11.52 6.48
C TYR A 116 -9.86 -12.29 7.77
N GLY A 117 -9.90 -11.57 8.89
CA GLY A 117 -10.23 -12.16 10.19
C GLY A 117 -9.18 -13.14 10.72
N VAL A 118 -7.96 -13.07 10.19
CA VAL A 118 -6.84 -13.85 10.71
C VAL A 118 -6.45 -13.28 12.07
N SER A 119 -6.38 -14.15 13.08
CA SER A 119 -5.84 -13.78 14.39
C SER A 119 -4.32 -13.86 14.36
N PHE A 120 -3.67 -12.81 14.83
CA PHE A 120 -2.22 -12.78 14.98
C PHE A 120 -1.85 -13.01 16.44
N GLN A 121 -0.88 -13.88 16.70
CA GLN A 121 -0.25 -13.99 18.02
C GLN A 121 0.75 -12.84 18.20
N GLY A 122 1.00 -12.40 19.43
CA GLY A 122 1.83 -11.20 19.71
C GLY A 122 3.28 -11.30 19.21
N ASP A 123 3.75 -12.51 18.94
CA ASP A 123 5.06 -12.84 18.38
C ASP A 123 5.07 -13.01 16.85
N THR A 124 3.93 -12.82 16.16
CA THR A 124 3.85 -12.98 14.70
C THR A 124 4.81 -12.06 13.94
N PHE A 125 5.09 -10.88 14.50
CA PHE A 125 6.03 -9.90 13.94
C PHE A 125 7.38 -9.90 14.66
N GLY A 126 7.68 -10.95 15.43
CA GLY A 126 8.98 -11.16 16.05
C GLY A 126 10.05 -11.47 15.01
N PHE A 127 11.22 -10.87 15.16
CA PHE A 127 12.40 -11.20 14.38
C PHE A 127 13.45 -11.79 15.31
N ASP A 128 13.81 -13.07 15.09
CA ASP A 128 14.94 -13.70 15.75
C ASP A 128 16.13 -13.72 14.77
N PRO A 129 17.12 -12.82 14.94
CA PRO A 129 18.24 -12.74 14.02
C PRO A 129 19.03 -14.06 14.00
N PRO A 130 19.47 -14.54 12.82
CA PRO A 130 20.30 -15.72 12.76
C PRO A 130 21.64 -15.48 13.49
N PRO A 131 22.29 -16.53 14.06
CA PRO A 131 23.56 -16.39 14.75
C PRO A 131 24.61 -15.68 13.86
N GLY A 132 25.27 -14.65 14.41
CA GLY A 132 26.25 -13.85 13.68
C GLY A 132 25.66 -12.70 12.86
N ALA A 133 24.34 -12.49 12.89
CA ALA A 133 23.76 -11.24 12.43
C ALA A 133 24.33 -10.06 13.25
N ILE A 134 24.71 -9.02 12.54
CA ILE A 134 25.13 -7.75 13.13
C ILE A 134 24.04 -6.72 12.90
N GLU A 135 23.75 -5.93 13.93
CA GLU A 135 22.85 -4.79 13.78
C GLU A 135 23.53 -3.75 12.89
N ALA A 136 22.87 -3.36 11.80
CA ALA A 136 23.39 -2.31 10.93
C ALA A 136 23.28 -0.97 11.68
N THR A 137 24.42 -0.39 12.05
CA THR A 137 24.46 0.96 12.60
C THR A 137 24.31 1.96 11.44
N PRO A 138 23.32 2.87 11.47
CA PRO A 138 23.11 3.86 10.41
C PRO A 138 24.25 4.89 10.32
#